data_AF-A0A660VS12-F1
#
_entry.id   AF-A0A660VS12-F1
#
_cell.length_a   1.000
_cell.length_b   1.000
_cell.length_c   1.000
_cell.angle_alpha   90.00
_cell.angle_beta   90.00
_cell.angle_gamma   90.00
#
_symmetry.space_group_name_H-M   'P 1'
#
loop_
_entity.id
_entity.type
_entity.pdbx_description
1 polymer ?
#
loop_
_entity_poly.entity_id
_entity_poly.type
_entity_poly.pdbx_seq_one_letter_code
_entity_poly.pdbx_strand_id
1 'polypeptide(L)'
;MNEELERKISLYLDGELDEREAAEVERLLGSDAEARALAEGFRRVGEELRALDPSARVEASGGFFRSVLERARRREAAERAALRRLRYAAVAAAAAIAFLLAFFAGRGKGEAVRPSPPEVTFAMAFEFKAPGAEGWRPLPESPGRLAPGTVLVSRGVGLLKFADGSSVSAADGTVLLAGSSRVPDGFALLKGKLTVDVRGV
;
A
#
# COMPACT_ATOMS: atom_id res chain seq x y z
N MET A 1 40.36 -5.02 28.98
CA MET A 1 39.69 -5.32 27.70
C MET A 1 39.37 -6.80 27.68
N ASN A 2 38.19 -7.20 27.20
CA ASN A 2 37.77 -8.60 27.20
C ASN A 2 38.30 -9.30 25.94
N GLU A 3 39.29 -10.18 26.07
CA GLU A 3 39.92 -10.91 24.95
C GLU A 3 38.90 -11.70 24.11
N GLU A 4 37.83 -12.19 24.74
CA GLU A 4 36.75 -12.88 24.04
C GLU A 4 35.97 -11.95 23.10
N LEU A 5 35.75 -10.71 23.53
CA LEU A 5 35.06 -9.69 22.75
C LEU A 5 35.88 -9.27 21.53
N GLU A 6 37.19 -9.05 21.72
CA GLU A 6 38.10 -8.71 20.64
C GLU A 6 38.10 -9.79 19.56
N ARG A 7 38.22 -11.06 19.97
CA ARG A 7 38.15 -12.20 19.05
C ARG A 7 36.82 -12.27 18.32
N LYS A 8 35.69 -12.12 19.01
CA LYS A 8 34.35 -12.16 18.40
C LYS A 8 34.16 -11.05 17.37
N ILE A 9 34.63 -9.83 17.66
CA ILE A 9 34.55 -8.71 16.71
C ILE A 9 35.45 -8.97 15.50
N SER A 10 36.66 -9.53 15.68
CA SER A 10 37.52 -9.91 14.54
C SER A 10 36.83 -10.93 13.64
N LEU A 11 36.36 -12.05 14.20
CA LEU A 11 35.66 -13.10 13.46
C LEU A 11 34.39 -12.57 12.77
N TYR A 12 33.69 -11.63 13.40
CA TYR A 12 32.53 -10.96 12.81
C TYR A 12 32.92 -10.15 11.57
N LEU A 13 34.01 -9.37 11.64
CA LEU A 13 34.49 -8.57 10.51
C LEU A 13 34.99 -9.43 9.34
N ASP A 14 35.57 -10.60 9.66
CA ASP A 14 36.01 -11.58 8.66
C ASP A 14 34.85 -12.41 8.09
N GLY A 15 33.65 -12.33 8.69
CA GLY A 15 32.46 -13.06 8.27
C GLY A 15 32.48 -14.54 8.63
N GLU A 16 33.26 -14.93 9.64
CA GLU A 16 33.46 -16.32 10.07
C GLU A 16 32.49 -16.78 11.17
N LEU A 17 31.68 -15.86 11.72
CA LEU A 17 30.65 -16.20 12.72
C LEU A 17 29.40 -16.81 12.07
N ASP A 18 28.70 -17.65 12.84
CA ASP A 18 27.36 -18.10 12.44
C ASP A 18 26.32 -16.98 12.54
N GLU A 19 25.13 -17.19 11.96
CA GLU A 19 24.07 -16.16 11.90
C GLU A 19 23.64 -15.66 13.30
N ARG A 20 23.67 -16.54 14.31
CA ARG A 20 23.22 -16.21 15.66
C ARG A 20 24.27 -15.37 16.37
N GLU A 21 25.53 -15.77 16.29
CA GLU A 21 26.67 -15.06 16.86
C GLU A 21 26.87 -13.69 16.19
N ALA A 22 26.73 -13.63 14.86
CA ALA A 22 26.79 -12.38 14.11
C ALA A 22 25.72 -11.39 14.57
N ALA A 23 24.47 -11.85 14.77
CA ALA A 23 23.38 -11.01 15.27
C ALA A 23 23.62 -10.52 16.72
N GLU A 24 24.36 -11.28 17.53
CA GLU A 24 24.74 -10.87 18.88
C GLU A 24 25.79 -9.76 18.85
N VAL A 25 26.83 -9.92 18.03
CA VAL A 25 27.86 -8.89 17.84
C VAL A 25 27.24 -7.63 17.23
N GLU A 26 26.31 -7.76 16.28
CA GLU A 26 25.62 -6.61 15.68
C GLU A 26 24.80 -5.82 16.71
N ARG A 27 24.07 -6.51 17.61
CA ARG A 27 23.37 -5.86 18.73
C ARG A 27 24.34 -5.14 19.64
N LEU A 28 25.48 -5.77 19.97
CA LEU A 28 26.50 -5.20 20.83
C LEU A 28 27.12 -3.95 20.21
N LEU A 29 27.45 -3.99 18.92
CA LEU A 29 27.92 -2.81 18.18
C LEU A 29 26.87 -1.69 18.13
N GLY A 30 25.57 -2.02 18.19
CA GLY A 30 24.50 -1.04 18.25
C GLY A 30 24.40 -0.30 19.60
N SER A 31 24.76 -0.95 20.71
CA SER A 31 24.54 -0.43 22.07
C SER A 31 25.81 0.00 22.80
N ASP A 32 26.98 -0.53 22.43
CA ASP A 32 28.25 -0.30 23.12
C ASP A 32 29.18 0.61 22.29
N ALA A 33 29.67 1.69 22.91
CA ALA A 33 30.61 2.62 22.27
C ALA A 33 32.04 2.08 22.19
N GLU A 34 32.48 1.29 23.18
CA GLU A 34 33.82 0.70 23.22
C GLU A 34 33.94 -0.40 22.16
N ALA A 35 32.92 -1.25 22.03
CA ALA A 35 32.86 -2.26 20.98
C ALA A 35 32.90 -1.65 19.56
N ARG A 36 32.23 -0.52 19.35
CA ARG A 36 32.29 0.23 18.08
C ARG A 36 33.68 0.77 17.78
N ALA A 37 34.31 1.42 18.78
CA ALA A 37 35.66 1.96 18.63
C ALA A 37 36.68 0.86 18.28
N LEU A 38 36.54 -0.31 18.92
CA LEU A 38 37.37 -1.47 18.62
C LEU A 38 37.15 -2.01 17.20
N ALA A 39 35.89 -2.16 16.77
CA ALA A 39 35.57 -2.58 15.40
C ALA A 39 36.08 -1.59 14.35
N GLU A 40 36.00 -0.28 14.61
CA GLU A 40 36.59 0.76 13.76
C GLU A 40 38.11 0.65 13.70
N GLY A 41 38.76 0.34 14.82
CA GLY A 41 40.20 0.07 14.90
C GLY A 41 40.62 -1.08 13.97
N PHE A 42 39.95 -2.23 14.06
CA PHE A 42 40.24 -3.37 13.18
C PHE A 42 39.98 -3.05 11.70
N ARG A 43 38.91 -2.31 11.38
CA ARG A 43 38.66 -1.86 9.99
C ARG A 43 39.80 -0.99 9.47
N ARG A 44 40.29 -0.04 10.27
CA ARG A 44 41.40 0.83 9.90
C ARG A 44 42.68 0.03 9.63
N VAL A 45 43.02 -0.91 10.51
CA VAL A 45 44.18 -1.80 10.30
C VAL A 45 44.02 -2.60 9.01
N GLY A 46 42.83 -3.15 8.75
CA GLY A 46 42.54 -3.87 7.50
C GLY A 46 42.65 -2.99 6.24
N GLU A 47 42.29 -1.71 6.33
CA GLU A 47 42.45 -0.73 5.24
C GLU A 47 43.92 -0.38 5.01
N GLU A 48 44.69 -0.17 6.07
CA GLU A 48 46.13 0.10 6.00
C GLU A 48 46.88 -1.08 5.39
N LEU A 49 46.57 -2.31 5.80
CA LEU A 49 47.15 -3.53 5.21
C LEU A 49 46.81 -3.66 3.72
N ARG A 50 45.55 -3.38 3.33
CA ARG A 50 45.14 -3.37 1.92
C ARG A 50 45.83 -2.27 1.11
N ALA A 51 46.18 -1.15 1.73
CA ALA A 51 46.91 -0.08 1.06
C ALA A 51 48.39 -0.44 0.80
N LEU A 52 48.99 -1.29 1.65
CA LEU A 52 50.37 -1.75 1.52
C LEU A 52 50.55 -2.84 0.45
N ASP A 53 49.50 -3.57 0.09
CA ASP A 53 49.53 -4.57 -0.97
C ASP A 53 48.89 -4.04 -2.28
N PRO A 54 49.68 -3.43 -3.18
CA PRO A 54 49.17 -2.98 -4.48
C PRO A 54 48.73 -4.14 -5.39
N SER A 55 49.14 -5.39 -5.12
CA SER A 55 48.70 -6.57 -5.88
C SER A 55 47.32 -7.09 -5.45
N ALA A 56 46.86 -6.74 -4.24
CA ALA A 56 45.51 -7.02 -3.76
C ALA A 56 44.44 -6.19 -4.49
N ARG A 57 44.83 -5.14 -5.24
CA ARG A 57 43.97 -4.51 -6.24
C ARG A 57 43.90 -5.40 -7.46
N VAL A 58 43.27 -6.56 -7.32
CA VAL A 58 42.82 -7.34 -8.47
C VAL A 58 41.90 -6.40 -9.24
N GLU A 59 42.36 -5.88 -10.38
CA GLU A 59 41.49 -5.21 -11.33
C GLU A 59 40.36 -6.19 -11.60
N ALA A 60 39.18 -5.90 -11.05
CA ALA A 60 38.00 -6.69 -11.28
C ALA A 60 37.80 -6.72 -12.79
N SER A 61 38.19 -7.83 -13.43
CA SER A 61 38.06 -7.97 -14.87
C SER A 61 36.64 -7.56 -15.23
N GLY A 62 36.45 -6.76 -16.28
CA GLY A 62 35.13 -6.19 -16.58
C GLY A 62 34.00 -7.23 -16.66
N GLY A 63 34.34 -8.50 -16.91
CA GLY A 63 33.44 -9.65 -16.82
C GLY A 63 32.97 -10.02 -15.40
N PHE A 64 33.84 -9.95 -14.38
CA PHE A 64 33.46 -10.22 -12.99
C PHE A 64 32.43 -9.21 -12.49
N PHE A 65 32.67 -7.91 -12.68
CA PHE A 65 31.73 -6.85 -12.27
C PHE A 65 30.37 -7.00 -12.95
N ARG A 66 30.37 -7.31 -14.26
CA ARG A 66 29.14 -7.59 -15.01
C ARG A 66 28.39 -8.78 -14.44
N SER A 67 29.09 -9.86 -14.08
CA SER A 67 28.49 -11.07 -13.53
C SER A 67 27.85 -10.84 -12.15
N VAL A 68 28.48 -10.04 -11.29
CA VAL A 68 27.95 -9.66 -9.97
C VAL A 68 26.73 -8.77 -10.12
N LEU A 69 26.79 -7.77 -11.00
CA LEU A 69 25.68 -6.86 -11.26
C LEU A 69 24.47 -7.59 -11.87
N GLU A 70 24.69 -8.54 -12.78
CA GLU A 70 23.61 -9.37 -13.33
C GLU A 70 22.96 -10.26 -12.28
N ARG A 71 23.74 -10.86 -11.38
CA ARG A 71 23.19 -11.66 -10.27
C ARG A 71 22.35 -10.80 -9.32
N ALA A 72 22.82 -9.60 -8.98
CA ALA A 72 22.06 -8.66 -8.16
C ALA A 72 20.73 -8.27 -8.83
N ARG A 73 20.76 -7.91 -10.12
CA ARG A 73 19.55 -7.57 -10.89
C ARG A 73 18.55 -8.73 -10.98
N ARG A 74 19.02 -9.97 -11.15
CA ARG A 74 18.15 -11.16 -11.17
C ARG A 74 17.46 -11.37 -9.83
N ARG A 75 18.16 -11.16 -8.71
CA ARG A 75 17.60 -11.29 -7.36
C ARG A 75 16.52 -10.23 -7.10
N GLU A 76 16.78 -8.97 -7.43
CA GLU A 76 15.78 -7.90 -7.33
C GLU A 76 14.53 -8.18 -8.20
N ALA A 77 14.73 -8.67 -9.42
CA ALA A 77 13.62 -8.98 -10.33
C ALA A 77 12.74 -10.12 -9.76
N ALA A 78 13.35 -11.14 -9.16
CA ALA A 78 12.63 -12.24 -8.51
C ALA A 78 11.82 -11.77 -7.30
N GLU A 79 12.39 -10.93 -6.44
CA GLU A 79 11.69 -10.35 -5.28
C GLU A 79 10.50 -9.49 -5.69
N ARG A 80 10.67 -8.62 -6.70
CA ARG A 80 9.57 -7.81 -7.25
C ARG A 80 8.48 -8.69 -7.85
N ALA A 81 8.83 -9.78 -8.53
CA ALA A 81 7.86 -10.73 -9.07
C ALA A 81 7.08 -11.43 -7.96
N ALA A 82 7.75 -11.84 -6.87
CA ALA A 82 7.11 -12.45 -5.70
C ALA A 82 6.12 -11.49 -5.03
N LEU A 83 6.52 -10.23 -4.80
CA LEU A 83 5.65 -9.19 -4.25
C LEU A 83 4.43 -8.92 -5.15
N ARG A 84 4.59 -8.91 -6.48
CA ARG A 84 3.47 -8.76 -7.41
C ARG A 84 2.50 -9.94 -7.30
N ARG A 85 3.00 -11.18 -7.23
CA ARG A 85 2.18 -12.39 -7.06
C ARG A 85 1.38 -12.34 -5.75
N LEU A 86 2.02 -11.95 -4.64
CA LEU A 86 1.37 -11.75 -3.34
C LEU A 86 0.24 -10.70 -3.42
N ARG A 87 0.48 -9.56 -4.08
CA ARG A 87 -0.56 -8.52 -4.26
C ARG A 87 -1.75 -9.04 -5.06
N TYR A 88 -1.53 -9.75 -6.15
CA TYR A 88 -2.63 -10.33 -6.93
C TYR A 88 -3.38 -11.43 -6.16
N ALA A 89 -2.68 -12.26 -5.39
CA ALA A 89 -3.29 -13.26 -4.53
C ALA A 89 -4.18 -12.61 -3.44
N ALA A 90 -3.72 -11.52 -2.83
CA ALA A 90 -4.50 -10.77 -1.85
C ALA A 90 -5.77 -10.16 -2.47
N VAL A 91 -5.68 -9.58 -3.68
CA VAL A 91 -6.84 -9.05 -4.41
C VAL A 91 -7.84 -10.16 -4.75
N ALA A 92 -7.35 -11.32 -5.22
CA ALA A 92 -8.21 -12.47 -5.51
C ALA A 92 -8.91 -13.02 -4.25
N ALA A 93 -8.19 -13.09 -3.13
CA ALA A 93 -8.76 -13.51 -1.85
C ALA A 93 -9.84 -12.54 -1.37
N ALA A 94 -9.60 -11.23 -1.46
CA ALA A 94 -10.60 -10.21 -1.10
C ALA A 94 -11.87 -10.32 -1.97
N ALA A 95 -11.71 -10.54 -3.28
CA ALA A 95 -12.83 -10.73 -4.18
C ALA A 95 -13.63 -12.01 -3.86
N ALA A 96 -12.94 -13.12 -3.51
CA ALA A 96 -13.58 -14.36 -3.11
C ALA A 96 -14.38 -14.20 -1.80
N ILE A 97 -13.83 -13.49 -0.81
CA ILE A 97 -14.53 -13.19 0.44
C ILE A 97 -15.78 -12.34 0.17
N ALA A 98 -15.66 -11.28 -0.64
CA ALA A 98 -16.80 -10.44 -1.02
C ALA A 98 -17.89 -11.25 -1.74
N PHE A 99 -17.50 -12.16 -2.64
CA PHE A 99 -18.42 -13.05 -3.32
C PHE A 99 -19.13 -14.02 -2.36
N LEU A 100 -18.40 -14.62 -1.42
CA LEU A 100 -18.98 -15.50 -0.40
C LEU A 100 -19.95 -14.72 0.50
N LEU A 101 -19.59 -13.53 0.95
CA LEU A 101 -20.46 -12.68 1.76
C LEU A 101 -21.75 -12.33 0.99
N ALA A 102 -21.66 -11.96 -0.29
CA ALA A 102 -22.84 -11.71 -1.12
C ALA A 102 -23.69 -12.97 -1.33
N PHE A 103 -23.05 -14.12 -1.55
CA PHE A 103 -23.73 -15.40 -1.77
C PHE A 103 -24.48 -15.88 -0.52
N PHE A 104 -23.88 -15.74 0.66
CA PHE A 104 -24.51 -16.14 1.92
C PHE A 104 -25.53 -15.12 2.43
N ALA A 105 -25.29 -13.81 2.25
CA ALA A 105 -26.28 -12.77 2.53
C ALA A 105 -27.55 -12.94 1.67
N GLY A 106 -27.41 -13.41 0.42
CA GLY A 106 -28.54 -13.70 -0.46
C GLY A 106 -29.37 -14.94 -0.11
N ARG A 107 -28.92 -15.79 0.82
CA ARG A 107 -29.58 -17.07 1.16
C ARG A 107 -30.37 -17.05 2.47
N GLY A 108 -30.21 -16.02 3.30
CA GLY A 108 -30.95 -15.86 4.55
C GLY A 108 -32.29 -15.16 4.32
N LYS A 109 -33.39 -15.92 4.40
CA LYS A 109 -34.80 -15.46 4.57
C LYS A 109 -35.23 -14.25 3.72
N GLY A 110 -35.95 -14.54 2.64
CA GLY A 110 -36.66 -13.55 1.83
C GLY A 110 -37.77 -12.83 2.59
N GLU A 111 -37.42 -11.82 3.38
CA GLU A 111 -38.11 -10.54 3.27
C GLU A 111 -37.37 -9.77 2.18
N ALA A 112 -38.08 -9.49 1.08
CA ALA A 112 -37.59 -8.55 0.10
C ALA A 112 -37.49 -7.18 0.79
N VAL A 113 -36.35 -6.90 1.42
CA VAL A 113 -35.93 -5.55 1.74
C VAL A 113 -35.88 -4.85 0.39
N ARG A 114 -36.96 -4.15 0.06
CA ARG A 114 -36.94 -3.18 -1.03
C ARG A 114 -35.82 -2.21 -0.64
N PRO A 115 -34.70 -2.15 -1.37
CA PRO A 115 -33.70 -1.15 -1.08
C PRO A 115 -34.40 0.19 -1.27
N SER A 116 -34.60 0.91 -0.17
CA SER A 116 -35.04 2.28 -0.21
C SER A 116 -33.96 3.06 -0.97
N PRO A 117 -34.30 3.85 -1.99
CA PRO A 117 -33.33 4.65 -2.73
C PRO A 117 -32.47 5.47 -1.78
N PRO A 118 -31.17 5.64 -2.08
CA PRO A 118 -30.24 6.31 -1.19
C PRO A 118 -30.71 7.75 -1.01
N GLU A 119 -31.23 8.03 0.18
CA GLU A 119 -31.60 9.38 0.57
C GLU A 119 -30.33 10.08 1.04
N VAL A 120 -29.89 11.08 0.28
CA VAL A 120 -28.69 11.84 0.59
C VAL A 120 -29.09 12.90 1.62
N THR A 121 -28.52 12.81 2.81
CA THR A 121 -28.81 13.70 3.94
C THR A 121 -27.90 14.93 3.96
N PHE A 122 -26.73 14.82 3.34
CA PHE A 122 -25.75 15.89 3.30
C PHE A 122 -24.78 15.73 2.13
N ALA A 123 -24.46 16.84 1.48
CA ALA A 123 -23.42 16.89 0.47
C ALA A 123 -22.61 18.20 0.53
N MET A 124 -21.29 18.07 0.41
CA MET A 124 -20.39 19.22 0.21
C MET A 124 -19.64 19.08 -1.09
N ALA A 125 -19.38 20.22 -1.73
CA ALA A 125 -18.51 20.32 -2.90
C ALA A 125 -18.95 19.46 -4.11
N PHE A 126 -20.24 19.12 -4.21
CA PHE A 126 -20.79 18.46 -5.40
C PHE A 126 -21.62 19.42 -6.23
N GLU A 127 -21.39 19.37 -7.54
CA GLU A 127 -22.33 19.86 -8.54
C GLU A 127 -23.09 18.69 -9.12
N PHE A 128 -24.34 18.89 -9.50
CA PHE A 128 -25.14 17.88 -10.17
C PHE A 128 -25.74 18.39 -11.47
N LYS A 129 -26.00 17.46 -12.37
CA LYS A 129 -26.70 17.66 -13.63
C LYS A 129 -27.78 16.60 -13.76
N ALA A 130 -29.04 17.02 -13.61
CA ALA A 130 -30.20 16.16 -13.79
C ALA A 130 -30.32 15.72 -15.26
N PRO A 131 -30.94 14.56 -15.54
CA PRO A 131 -31.24 14.14 -16.91
C PRO A 131 -31.99 15.24 -17.67
N GLY A 132 -31.47 15.64 -18.83
CA GLY A 132 -32.09 16.67 -19.69
C GLY A 132 -31.86 18.12 -19.23
N ALA A 133 -31.20 18.37 -18.11
CA ALA A 133 -30.82 19.73 -17.72
C ALA A 133 -29.67 20.25 -18.59
N GLU A 134 -29.65 21.54 -18.92
CA GLU A 134 -28.60 22.12 -19.76
C GLU A 134 -27.32 22.45 -18.97
N GLY A 135 -27.46 22.86 -17.70
CA GLY A 135 -26.35 23.32 -16.85
C GLY A 135 -26.11 22.50 -15.58
N TRP A 136 -24.93 22.68 -15.00
CA TRP A 136 -24.58 22.18 -13.66
C TRP A 136 -25.18 23.08 -12.59
N ARG A 137 -25.62 22.49 -11.49
CA ARG A 137 -26.13 23.21 -10.32
C ARG A 137 -25.44 22.72 -9.05
N PRO A 138 -25.21 23.59 -8.06
CA PRO A 138 -24.74 23.13 -6.76
C PRO A 138 -25.76 22.16 -6.16
N LEU A 139 -25.28 21.07 -5.57
CA LEU A 139 -26.15 20.12 -4.89
C LEU A 139 -26.71 20.79 -3.62
N PRO A 140 -28.05 20.85 -3.43
CA PRO A 140 -28.62 21.44 -2.23
C PRO A 140 -28.19 20.67 -0.97
N GLU A 141 -28.17 21.34 0.18
CA GLU A 141 -27.70 20.76 1.45
C GLU A 141 -28.49 19.52 1.89
N SER A 142 -29.77 19.45 1.49
CA SER A 142 -30.64 18.29 1.67
C SER A 142 -31.30 17.94 0.33
N PRO A 143 -30.59 17.24 -0.56
CA PRO A 143 -31.07 16.98 -1.92
C PRO A 143 -32.15 15.90 -1.99
N GLY A 144 -32.38 15.18 -0.88
CA GLY A 144 -33.36 14.11 -0.81
C GLY A 144 -33.05 13.01 -1.81
N ARG A 145 -34.04 12.62 -2.62
CA ARG A 145 -33.90 11.57 -3.63
C ARG A 145 -33.47 12.16 -4.98
N LEU A 146 -32.30 11.76 -5.45
CA LEU A 146 -31.82 12.12 -6.80
C LEU A 146 -32.55 11.30 -7.87
N ALA A 147 -32.89 11.95 -8.99
CA ALA A 147 -33.48 11.24 -10.13
C ALA A 147 -32.47 10.27 -10.75
N PRO A 148 -32.88 9.06 -11.16
CA PRO A 148 -32.01 8.14 -11.89
C PRO A 148 -31.40 8.79 -13.14
N GLY A 149 -30.11 8.55 -13.38
CA GLY A 149 -29.35 9.20 -14.44
C GLY A 149 -28.79 10.58 -14.07
N THR A 150 -28.96 11.05 -12.83
CA THR A 150 -28.34 12.31 -12.38
C THR A 150 -26.84 12.14 -12.28
N VAL A 151 -26.09 13.03 -12.93
CA VAL A 151 -24.62 13.03 -12.85
C VAL A 151 -24.18 13.97 -11.73
N LEU A 152 -23.24 13.52 -10.91
CA LEU A 152 -22.62 14.27 -9.82
C LEU A 152 -21.13 14.44 -10.10
N VAL A 153 -20.59 15.62 -9.84
CA VAL A 153 -19.16 15.90 -9.97
C VAL A 153 -18.65 16.57 -8.71
N SER A 154 -17.59 16.04 -8.13
CA SER A 154 -16.89 16.65 -7.00
C SER A 154 -16.00 17.80 -7.45
N ARG A 155 -16.13 18.97 -6.82
CA ARG A 155 -15.32 20.19 -6.98
C ARG A 155 -14.53 20.42 -5.69
N GLY A 156 -13.47 19.64 -5.49
CA GLY A 156 -12.75 19.49 -4.23
C GLY A 156 -12.96 18.12 -3.60
N VAL A 157 -12.70 18.00 -2.30
CA VAL A 157 -12.99 16.76 -1.54
C VAL A 157 -14.47 16.75 -1.19
N GLY A 158 -15.24 15.94 -1.91
CA GLY A 158 -16.67 15.80 -1.72
C GLY A 158 -17.00 14.72 -0.69
N LEU A 159 -18.06 14.95 0.09
CA LEU A 159 -18.63 13.96 0.99
C LEU A 159 -20.14 13.85 0.74
N LEU A 160 -20.63 12.63 0.54
CA LEU A 160 -22.06 12.29 0.51
C LEU A 160 -22.36 11.46 1.76
N LYS A 161 -23.36 11.87 2.54
CA LYS A 161 -23.92 11.04 3.61
C LYS A 161 -25.30 10.53 3.21
N PHE A 162 -25.57 9.28 3.56
CA PHE A 162 -26.83 8.61 3.27
C PHE A 162 -27.66 8.48 4.55
N ALA A 163 -28.96 8.28 4.40
CA ALA A 163 -29.90 8.13 5.51
C ALA A 163 -29.63 6.89 6.38
N ASP A 164 -29.02 5.84 5.81
CA ASP A 164 -28.55 4.66 6.56
C ASP A 164 -27.28 4.93 7.39
N GLY A 165 -26.76 6.16 7.37
CA GLY A 165 -25.56 6.56 8.09
C GLY A 165 -24.25 6.19 7.39
N SER A 166 -24.30 5.51 6.24
CA SER A 166 -23.13 5.30 5.38
C SER A 166 -22.68 6.60 4.74
N SER A 167 -21.42 6.66 4.33
CA SER A 167 -20.89 7.84 3.66
C SER A 167 -19.90 7.49 2.55
N VAL A 168 -19.85 8.36 1.55
CA VAL A 168 -18.97 8.26 0.40
C VAL A 168 -18.17 9.53 0.31
N SER A 169 -16.84 9.40 0.37
CA SER A 169 -15.93 10.51 0.10
C SER A 169 -15.33 10.38 -1.30
N ALA A 170 -15.21 11.51 -1.99
CA ALA A 170 -14.77 11.59 -3.36
C ALA A 170 -13.65 12.62 -3.50
N ALA A 171 -12.60 12.29 -4.27
CA ALA A 171 -11.56 13.26 -4.60
C ALA A 171 -12.06 14.29 -5.63
N ASP A 172 -11.33 15.39 -5.78
CA ASP A 172 -11.64 16.41 -6.78
C ASP A 172 -11.71 15.82 -8.20
N GLY A 173 -12.71 16.26 -8.97
CA GLY A 173 -12.98 15.77 -10.32
C GLY A 173 -13.59 14.36 -10.40
N THR A 174 -14.01 13.77 -9.27
CA THR A 174 -14.70 12.48 -9.26
C THR A 174 -16.12 12.63 -9.82
N VAL A 175 -16.51 11.74 -10.72
CA VAL A 175 -17.80 11.74 -11.42
C VAL A 175 -18.61 10.50 -11.04
N LEU A 176 -19.81 10.71 -10.50
CA LEU A 176 -20.75 9.68 -10.10
C LEU A 176 -22.04 9.78 -10.91
N LEU A 177 -22.68 8.64 -11.14
CA LEU A 177 -24.02 8.56 -11.73
C LEU A 177 -24.98 8.02 -10.68
N ALA A 178 -25.96 8.82 -10.27
CA ALA A 178 -27.02 8.40 -9.37
C ALA A 178 -28.07 7.61 -10.16
N GLY A 179 -28.25 6.33 -9.82
CA GLY A 179 -29.16 5.42 -10.50
C GLY A 179 -28.69 5.08 -11.92
N SER A 180 -28.56 3.80 -12.23
CA SER A 180 -28.40 3.29 -13.59
C SER A 180 -29.49 2.29 -13.92
N SER A 181 -29.66 1.95 -15.20
CA SER A 181 -30.58 0.88 -15.61
C SER A 181 -30.30 -0.48 -14.96
N ARG A 182 -29.08 -0.69 -14.46
CA ARG A 182 -28.66 -1.92 -13.76
C ARG A 182 -28.72 -1.81 -12.24
N VAL A 183 -28.64 -0.59 -11.70
CA VAL A 183 -28.63 -0.31 -10.26
C VAL A 183 -29.42 0.99 -10.04
N PRO A 184 -30.76 0.92 -10.04
CA PRO A 184 -31.61 2.12 -9.96
C PRO A 184 -31.43 2.88 -8.64
N ASP A 185 -31.01 2.17 -7.59
CA ASP A 185 -30.93 2.66 -6.21
C ASP A 185 -29.48 2.78 -5.70
N GLY A 186 -28.53 3.09 -6.59
CA GLY A 186 -27.12 3.19 -6.22
C GLY A 186 -26.34 4.22 -7.03
N PHE A 187 -25.05 4.35 -6.74
CA PHE A 187 -24.15 5.22 -7.52
C PHE A 187 -23.18 4.38 -8.34
N ALA A 188 -22.98 4.75 -9.60
CA ALA A 188 -21.91 4.20 -10.42
C ALA A 188 -20.76 5.22 -10.49
N LEU A 189 -19.54 4.78 -10.15
CA LEU A 189 -18.34 5.58 -10.36
C LEU A 189 -17.99 5.58 -11.85
N LEU A 190 -18.10 6.75 -12.49
CA LEU A 190 -17.74 6.91 -13.90
C LEU A 190 -16.26 7.26 -14.06
N LYS A 191 -15.70 8.06 -13.14
CA LYS A 191 -14.31 8.51 -13.17
C LYS A 191 -13.88 9.00 -11.79
N GLY A 192 -12.62 8.75 -11.40
CA GLY A 192 -12.01 9.34 -10.20
C GLY A 192 -11.67 8.32 -9.12
N LYS A 193 -11.52 8.79 -7.88
CA LYS A 193 -11.22 7.97 -6.70
C LYS A 193 -12.31 8.19 -5.66
N LEU A 194 -12.77 7.10 -5.08
CA LEU A 194 -13.87 7.08 -4.14
C LEU A 194 -13.52 6.16 -2.97
N THR A 195 -13.78 6.64 -1.76
CA THR A 195 -13.65 5.85 -0.53
C THR A 195 -15.03 5.74 0.10
N VAL A 196 -15.50 4.51 0.28
CA VAL A 196 -16.79 4.20 0.91
C VAL A 196 -16.53 3.86 2.38
N ASP A 197 -17.25 4.53 3.28
CA ASP A 197 -17.36 4.13 4.67
C ASP A 197 -18.77 3.57 4.90
N VAL A 198 -18.85 2.24 4.99
CA VAL A 198 -20.09 1.53 5.29
C VAL A 198 -20.13 1.36 6.80
N ARG A 199 -20.93 2.18 7.50
CA ARG A 199 -21.27 1.86 8.88
C ARG A 199 -22.15 0.61 8.89
N GLY A 200 -21.66 -0.41 9.59
CA GLY A 200 -22.26 -1.74 9.65
C GLY A 200 -23.65 -1.73 10.26
N VAL A 201 -24.49 -2.58 9.66
CA VAL A 201 -25.62 -3.29 10.27
C VAL A 201 -25.21 -3.90 11.60
#